data_AF-A0A0F9Q510-F1
#
_entry.id   AF-A0A0F9Q510-F1
#
_cell.length_a   1.000
_cell.length_b   1.000
_cell.length_c   1.000
_cell.angle_alpha   90.00
_cell.angle_beta   90.00
_cell.angle_gamma   90.00
#
_symmetry.space_group_name_H-M   'P 1'
#
loop_
_entity.id
_entity.type
_entity.pdbx_description
1 polymer ?
#
loop_
_entity_poly.entity_id
_entity_poly.type
_entity_poly.pdbx_seq_one_letter_code
_entity_poly.pdbx_strand_id
1 'polypeptide(L)'
;MGAAATPLLIAGALYQGIQADAQARRQSRALRQQSTSERLLAAENEALFRRQQSRVLASRQAGLGAAGVDPSTGSPLAVSEDFAGEVELQAQRIRAGGDIRATRLEQQAKLTRSSGRSALIGGFLRSGSLLVSGSGKDFS
;
A
#
# COMPACT_ATOMS: atom_id res chain seq x y z
N MET A 1 7.16 -13.33 51.87
CA MET A 1 5.80 -12.87 51.54
C MET A 1 5.60 -12.89 50.03
N GLY A 2 4.82 -13.87 49.55
CA GLY A 2 3.96 -13.77 48.37
C GLY A 2 4.59 -13.52 46.99
N ALA A 3 5.35 -14.48 46.45
CA ALA A 3 5.49 -14.60 44.99
C ALA A 3 4.24 -15.31 44.41
N ALA A 4 3.06 -14.77 44.69
CA ALA A 4 1.88 -15.07 43.89
C ALA A 4 2.10 -14.37 42.54
N ALA A 5 2.85 -15.01 41.65
CA ALA A 5 2.84 -14.70 40.23
C ALA A 5 1.39 -14.85 39.80
N THR A 6 0.68 -13.73 39.82
CA THR A 6 -0.77 -13.70 39.90
C THR A 6 -1.28 -14.33 38.61
N PRO A 7 -2.20 -15.31 38.65
CA PRO A 7 -2.83 -15.82 37.42
C PRO A 7 -3.37 -14.67 36.53
N LEU A 8 -3.70 -13.52 37.12
CA LEU A 8 -4.00 -12.24 36.46
C LEU A 8 -2.88 -11.71 35.55
N LEU A 9 -1.59 -11.80 35.92
CA LEU A 9 -0.46 -11.30 35.11
C LEU A 9 -0.18 -12.19 33.89
N ILE A 10 -0.35 -13.50 34.03
CA ILE A 10 -0.21 -14.49 32.94
C ILE A 10 -1.38 -14.36 31.95
N ALA A 11 -2.61 -14.19 32.45
CA ALA A 11 -3.78 -13.90 31.63
C ALA A 11 -3.65 -12.56 30.89
N GLY A 12 -3.05 -11.54 31.52
CA GLY A 12 -2.80 -10.23 30.92
C GLY A 12 -1.90 -10.28 29.69
N ALA A 13 -0.80 -11.05 29.73
CA ALA A 13 0.14 -11.16 28.61
C ALA A 13 -0.47 -11.89 27.38
N LEU A 14 -1.26 -12.94 27.63
CA LEU A 14 -1.99 -13.65 26.58
C LEU A 14 -3.10 -12.80 25.97
N TYR A 15 -3.88 -12.13 26.81
CA TYR A 15 -4.96 -11.24 26.36
C TYR A 15 -4.42 -10.07 25.53
N GLN A 16 -3.29 -9.48 25.94
CA GLN A 16 -2.60 -8.44 25.16
C GLN A 16 -2.13 -8.94 23.80
N GLY A 17 -1.57 -10.16 23.72
CA GLY A 17 -1.16 -10.77 22.45
C GLY A 17 -2.33 -10.98 21.49
N ILE A 18 -3.45 -11.53 21.99
CA ILE A 18 -4.67 -11.76 21.19
C ILE A 18 -5.24 -10.44 20.65
N GLN A 19 -5.31 -9.42 21.51
CA GLN A 19 -5.79 -8.10 21.11
C GLN A 19 -4.87 -7.46 20.05
N ALA A 20 -3.55 -7.59 20.23
CA ALA A 20 -2.57 -7.08 19.27
C ALA A 20 -2.70 -7.76 17.89
N ASP A 21 -2.87 -9.09 17.84
CA ASP A 21 -3.13 -9.78 16.56
C ASP A 21 -4.45 -9.32 15.96
N ALA A 22 -5.56 -9.30 16.71
CA ALA A 22 -6.86 -8.87 16.23
C ALA A 22 -6.84 -7.44 15.65
N GLN A 23 -6.14 -6.51 16.31
CA GLN A 23 -5.92 -5.16 15.82
C GLN A 23 -5.08 -5.15 14.54
N ALA A 24 -3.96 -5.90 14.52
CA ALA A 24 -3.12 -6.05 13.35
C ALA A 24 -3.88 -6.63 12.14
N ARG A 25 -4.82 -7.56 12.36
CA ARG A 25 -5.70 -8.09 11.29
C ARG A 25 -6.56 -7.00 10.68
N ARG A 26 -7.18 -6.17 11.52
CA ARG A 26 -8.05 -5.07 11.08
C ARG A 26 -7.25 -4.03 10.30
N GLN A 27 -6.11 -3.60 10.84
CA GLN A 27 -5.23 -2.63 10.18
C GLN A 27 -4.67 -3.17 8.86
N SER A 28 -4.26 -4.44 8.82
CA SER A 28 -3.81 -5.10 7.59
C SER A 28 -4.90 -5.13 6.51
N ARG A 29 -6.17 -5.36 6.88
CA ARG A 29 -7.29 -5.29 5.93
C ARG A 29 -7.51 -3.88 5.39
N ALA A 30 -7.47 -2.87 6.26
CA ALA A 30 -7.59 -1.48 5.83
C ALA A 30 -6.48 -1.07 4.85
N LEU A 31 -5.23 -1.45 5.13
CA LEU A 31 -4.09 -1.18 4.25
C LEU A 31 -4.24 -1.86 2.88
N ARG A 32 -4.77 -3.09 2.82
CA ARG A 32 -5.05 -3.78 1.54
C ARG A 32 -6.21 -3.16 0.76
N GLN A 33 -7.22 -2.63 1.47
CA GLN A 33 -8.29 -1.88 0.81
C GLN A 33 -7.72 -0.59 0.20
N GLN A 34 -6.91 0.15 0.97
CA GLN A 34 -6.22 1.33 0.47
C GLN A 34 -5.31 1.02 -0.73
N SER A 35 -4.58 -0.10 -0.73
CA SER A 35 -3.74 -0.48 -1.87
C SER A 35 -4.57 -0.71 -3.15
N THR A 36 -5.74 -1.31 -3.00
CA THR A 36 -6.66 -1.53 -4.13
C THR A 36 -7.21 -0.21 -4.64
N SER A 37 -7.64 0.68 -3.74
CA SER A 37 -8.11 2.02 -4.09
C SER A 37 -7.02 2.83 -4.80
N GLU A 38 -5.77 2.72 -4.38
CA GLU A 38 -4.65 3.45 -5.00
C GLU A 38 -4.41 3.00 -6.45
N ARG A 39 -4.51 1.69 -6.73
CA ARG A 39 -4.43 1.17 -8.11
C ARG A 39 -5.58 1.69 -8.97
N LEU A 40 -6.80 1.68 -8.45
CA LEU A 40 -7.98 2.16 -9.16
C LEU A 40 -7.87 3.65 -9.47
N LEU A 41 -7.48 4.45 -8.49
CA LEU A 41 -7.28 5.90 -8.65
C LEU A 41 -6.18 6.21 -9.67
N ALA A 42 -5.07 5.45 -9.65
CA ALA A 42 -4.02 5.62 -10.64
C ALA A 42 -4.47 5.26 -12.07
N ALA A 43 -5.24 4.17 -12.24
CA ALA A 43 -5.80 3.80 -13.53
C ALA A 43 -6.80 4.84 -14.06
N GLU A 44 -7.63 5.41 -13.17
CA GLU A 44 -8.54 6.50 -13.52
C GLU A 44 -7.77 7.76 -13.93
N ASN A 45 -6.77 8.17 -13.15
CA ASN A 45 -5.94 9.34 -13.45
C ASN A 45 -5.19 9.18 -14.77
N GLU A 46 -4.70 7.98 -15.07
CA GLU A 46 -4.08 7.67 -16.36
C GLU A 46 -5.08 7.85 -17.51
N ALA A 47 -6.28 7.30 -17.39
CA ALA A 47 -7.32 7.41 -18.41
C ALA A 47 -7.76 8.86 -18.62
N LEU A 48 -7.95 9.62 -17.55
CA LEU A 48 -8.27 11.04 -17.60
C LEU A 48 -7.14 11.84 -18.26
N PHE A 49 -5.89 11.57 -17.91
CA PHE A 49 -4.73 12.20 -18.51
C PHE A 49 -4.68 11.95 -20.02
N ARG A 50 -4.77 10.68 -20.46
CA ARG A 50 -4.80 10.34 -21.90
C ARG A 50 -5.93 11.06 -22.63
N ARG A 51 -7.13 11.10 -22.03
CA ARG A 51 -8.30 11.78 -22.61
C ARG A 51 -8.14 13.30 -22.67
N GLN A 52 -7.41 13.90 -21.73
CA GLN A 52 -7.14 15.34 -21.74
C GLN A 52 -6.11 15.68 -22.82
N GLN A 53 -5.04 14.90 -22.93
CA GLN A 53 -4.00 15.12 -23.92
C GLN A 53 -4.48 14.89 -25.35
N SER A 54 -5.35 13.91 -25.58
CA SER A 54 -5.97 13.71 -26.90
C SER A 54 -6.82 14.91 -27.34
N ARG A 55 -7.53 15.56 -26.41
CA ARG A 55 -8.26 16.81 -26.71
C ARG A 55 -7.34 17.98 -27.04
N VAL A 56 -6.21 18.09 -26.33
CA VAL A 56 -5.19 19.12 -26.61
C VAL A 56 -4.56 18.90 -27.98
N LEU A 57 -4.26 17.66 -28.35
CA LEU A 57 -3.74 17.34 -29.67
C LEU A 57 -4.76 17.68 -30.77
N ALA A 58 -6.03 17.30 -30.57
CA ALA A 58 -7.11 17.60 -31.51
C ALA A 58 -7.31 19.11 -31.70
N SER A 59 -7.25 19.90 -30.62
CA SER A 59 -7.38 21.36 -30.72
C SER A 59 -6.19 22.01 -31.42
N ARG A 60 -4.97 21.50 -31.22
CA ARG A 60 -3.77 21.94 -31.95
C ARG A 60 -3.89 21.63 -33.44
N GLN A 61 -4.30 20.42 -33.79
CA GLN A 61 -4.50 20.02 -35.19
C GLN A 61 -5.57 20.87 -35.87
N ALA A 62 -6.69 21.16 -35.19
CA ALA A 62 -7.72 22.05 -35.70
C ALA A 62 -7.20 23.48 -35.94
N GLY A 63 -6.38 24.01 -35.03
CA GLY A 63 -5.75 25.32 -35.17
C GLY A 63 -4.76 25.39 -36.35
N LEU A 64 -3.95 24.35 -36.54
CA LEU A 64 -3.04 24.24 -37.69
C LEU A 64 -3.80 24.15 -39.01
N GLY A 65 -4.85 23.33 -39.06
CA GLY A 65 -5.72 23.22 -40.23
C GLY A 65 -6.42 24.54 -40.57
N ALA A 66 -6.89 25.28 -39.56
CA ALA A 66 -7.48 26.61 -39.74
C ALA A 66 -6.46 27.65 -40.26
N ALA A 67 -5.17 27.47 -39.94
CA ALA A 67 -4.07 28.30 -40.45
C ALA A 67 -3.56 27.85 -41.85
N GLY A 68 -4.17 26.82 -42.45
CA GLY A 68 -3.77 26.27 -43.74
C GLY A 68 -2.48 25.43 -43.70
N VAL A 69 -2.00 25.07 -42.52
CA VAL A 69 -0.86 24.17 -42.33
C VAL A 69 -1.36 22.74 -42.26
N ASP A 70 -0.80 21.85 -43.08
CA ASP A 70 -1.08 20.42 -43.00
C ASP A 70 -0.40 19.82 -41.74
N PRO A 71 -1.15 19.38 -40.73
CA PRO A 71 -0.58 18.80 -39.51
C PRO A 71 -0.02 17.39 -39.73
N SER A 72 -0.29 16.77 -40.88
CA SER A 72 0.09 15.38 -41.19
C SER A 72 1.40 15.24 -41.94
N THR A 73 2.14 16.34 -42.18
CA THR A 73 3.40 16.32 -42.92
C THR A 73 4.49 17.13 -42.24
N GLY A 74 5.75 16.78 -42.54
CA GLY A 74 6.94 17.54 -42.12
C GLY A 74 7.11 17.69 -40.60
N SER A 75 7.60 18.85 -40.16
CA SER A 75 7.87 19.14 -38.74
C SER A 75 6.62 19.06 -37.83
N PRO A 76 5.41 19.49 -38.25
CA PRO A 76 4.19 19.30 -37.46
C PRO A 76 3.87 17.84 -37.10
N LEU A 77 4.13 16.90 -38.01
CA LEU A 77 3.93 15.47 -37.75
C LEU A 77 4.93 14.97 -36.71
N ALA A 78 6.21 15.26 -36.89
CA ALA A 78 7.26 14.85 -35.95
C ALA A 78 7.00 15.36 -34.52
N VAL A 79 6.58 16.63 -34.38
CA VAL A 79 6.20 17.20 -33.07
C VAL A 79 4.98 16.50 -32.46
N SER A 80 4.03 16.07 -33.29
CA SER A 80 2.85 15.34 -32.83
C SER A 80 3.19 13.92 -32.38
N GLU A 81 4.13 13.25 -33.05
CA GLU A 81 4.65 11.93 -32.67
C GLU A 81 5.45 11.98 -31.37
N ASP A 82 6.37 12.95 -31.24
CA ASP A 82 7.13 13.19 -30.00
C ASP A 82 6.18 13.46 -28.84
N PHE A 83 5.17 14.31 -29.05
CA PHE A 83 4.14 14.58 -28.06
C PHE A 83 3.38 13.31 -27.66
N ALA A 84 2.98 12.47 -28.62
CA ALA A 84 2.29 11.21 -28.32
C ALA A 84 3.18 10.27 -27.48
N GLY A 85 4.48 10.22 -27.76
CA GLY A 85 5.47 9.48 -26.97
C GLY A 85 5.58 9.99 -25.53
N GLU A 86 5.66 11.31 -25.34
CA GLU A 86 5.69 11.94 -24.01
C GLU A 86 4.40 11.66 -23.20
N VAL A 87 3.24 11.73 -23.86
CA VAL A 87 1.95 11.42 -23.25
C VAL A 87 1.90 9.98 -22.78
N GLU A 88 2.36 9.04 -23.59
CA GLU A 88 2.38 7.63 -23.21
C GLU A 88 3.35 7.37 -22.04
N LEU A 89 4.54 7.97 -22.08
CA LEU A 89 5.50 7.88 -20.98
C LEU A 89 4.90 8.42 -19.67
N GLN A 90 4.24 9.57 -19.72
CA GLN A 90 3.61 10.17 -18.55
C GLN A 90 2.43 9.35 -18.03
N ALA A 91 1.62 8.77 -18.92
CA ALA A 91 0.55 7.84 -18.56
C ALA A 91 1.11 6.63 -17.80
N GLN A 92 2.20 6.04 -18.30
CA GLN A 92 2.87 4.92 -17.62
C GLN A 92 3.44 5.33 -16.26
N ARG A 93 3.99 6.54 -16.12
CA ARG A 93 4.46 7.06 -14.83
C ARG A 93 3.32 7.21 -13.82
N ILE A 94 2.15 7.66 -14.24
CA ILE A 94 0.96 7.77 -13.37
C ILE A 94 0.59 6.38 -12.83
N ARG A 95 0.49 5.38 -13.73
CA ARG A 95 0.20 3.99 -13.36
C ARG A 95 1.25 3.42 -12.41
N ALA A 96 2.51 3.52 -12.79
CA ALA A 96 3.63 3.02 -11.99
C ALA A 96 3.70 3.68 -10.60
N GLY A 97 3.42 4.98 -10.51
CA GLY A 97 3.33 5.69 -9.25
C GLY A 97 2.25 5.12 -8.31
N GLY A 98 1.08 4.79 -8.87
CA GLY A 98 0.02 4.08 -8.14
C GLY A 98 0.43 2.70 -7.68
N ASP A 99 1.03 1.91 -8.57
CA ASP A 99 1.48 0.54 -8.26
C ASP A 99 2.55 0.51 -7.16
N ILE A 100 3.49 1.47 -7.16
CA ILE A 100 4.50 1.61 -6.10
C ILE A 100 3.82 1.91 -4.76
N ARG A 101 2.86 2.86 -4.72
CA ARG A 101 2.12 3.20 -3.50
C ARG A 101 1.28 2.02 -3.00
N ALA A 102 0.57 1.33 -3.90
CA ALA A 102 -0.18 0.13 -3.58
C ALA A 102 0.72 -0.99 -3.03
N THR A 103 1.87 -1.22 -3.66
CA THR A 103 2.86 -2.22 -3.21
C THR A 103 3.39 -1.90 -1.82
N ARG A 104 3.69 -0.62 -1.54
CA ARG A 104 4.10 -0.18 -0.20
C ARG A 104 3.04 -0.45 0.85
N LEU A 105 1.77 -0.18 0.55
CA LEU A 105 0.64 -0.47 1.44
C LEU A 105 0.48 -1.98 1.68
N GLU A 106 0.65 -2.81 0.65
CA GLU A 106 0.64 -4.27 0.80
C GLU A 106 1.79 -4.79 1.65
N GLN A 107 2.99 -4.23 1.50
CA GLN A 107 4.15 -4.55 2.34
C GLN A 107 3.88 -4.16 3.79
N GLN A 108 3.36 -2.96 4.04
CA GLN A 108 2.93 -2.54 5.38
C GLN A 108 1.86 -3.48 5.94
N ALA A 109 0.87 -3.88 5.15
CA ALA A 109 -0.16 -4.83 5.59
C ALA A 109 0.42 -6.19 6.00
N LYS A 110 1.45 -6.66 5.30
CA LYS A 110 2.17 -7.90 5.63
C LYS A 110 2.98 -7.74 6.93
N LEU A 111 3.71 -6.63 7.08
CA LEU A 111 4.49 -6.30 8.28
C LEU A 111 3.61 -6.13 9.52
N THR A 112 2.48 -5.43 9.40
CA THR A 112 1.49 -5.31 10.48
C THR A 112 1.01 -6.69 10.90
N ARG A 113 0.70 -7.56 9.93
CA ARG A 113 0.23 -8.92 10.21
C ARG A 113 1.29 -9.78 10.90
N SER A 114 2.56 -9.69 10.47
CA SER A 114 3.65 -10.42 11.13
C SER A 114 3.88 -9.91 12.54
N SER A 115 3.85 -8.58 12.76
CA SER A 115 3.97 -7.97 14.09
C SER A 115 2.89 -8.48 15.06
N GLY A 116 1.63 -8.52 14.62
CA GLY A 116 0.53 -9.08 15.43
C GLY A 116 0.74 -10.56 15.79
N ARG A 117 1.17 -11.39 14.83
CA ARG A 117 1.49 -12.81 15.10
C ARG A 117 2.66 -12.96 16.08
N SER A 118 3.70 -12.14 15.94
CA SER A 118 4.84 -12.14 16.86
C SER A 118 4.45 -11.70 18.27
N ALA A 119 3.54 -10.72 18.41
CA ALA A 119 3.00 -10.30 19.70
C ALA A 119 2.19 -11.43 20.38
N LEU A 120 1.38 -12.16 19.61
CA LEU A 120 0.71 -13.37 20.08
C LEU A 120 1.69 -14.42 20.60
N ILE A 121 2.68 -14.80 19.78
CA ILE A 121 3.69 -15.81 20.13
C ILE A 121 4.51 -15.35 21.34
N GLY A 122 4.93 -14.09 21.39
CA GLY A 122 5.63 -13.51 22.53
C GLY A 122 4.81 -13.53 23.81
N GLY A 123 3.50 -13.28 23.72
CA GLY A 123 2.56 -13.45 24.85
C GLY A 123 2.53 -14.88 25.36
N PHE A 124 2.44 -15.87 24.46
CA PHE A 124 2.48 -17.30 24.79
C PHE A 124 3.81 -17.75 25.40
N LEU A 125 4.94 -17.32 24.84
CA LEU A 125 6.27 -17.68 25.35
C LEU A 125 6.52 -17.07 26.73
N ARG A 126 6.11 -15.81 26.94
CA ARG A 126 6.25 -15.13 28.23
C ARG A 126 5.33 -15.74 29.28
N SER A 127 4.10 -16.13 28.92
CA SER A 127 3.21 -16.86 29.82
C SER A 127 3.77 -18.24 30.20
N GLY A 128 4.35 -18.97 29.24
CA GLY A 128 4.99 -20.28 29.49
C GLY A 128 6.27 -20.21 30.33
N SER A 129 7.13 -19.22 30.07
CA SER A 129 8.34 -18.97 30.86
C SER A 129 8.02 -18.54 32.30
N LEU A 130 6.95 -17.78 32.52
CA LEU A 130 6.46 -17.45 33.87
C LEU A 130 5.96 -18.67 34.65
N LEU A 131 5.32 -19.65 33.97
CA LEU A 131 4.91 -20.91 34.62
C LEU A 131 6.13 -21.76 35.03
N VAL A 132 7.11 -21.94 34.13
CA VAL A 132 8.31 -22.76 34.41
C VAL A 132 9.23 -22.10 35.45
N SER A 133 9.41 -20.78 35.40
CA SER A 133 10.26 -20.05 36.34
C SER A 133 9.63 -19.83 37.73
N GLY A 134 8.29 -19.93 37.82
CA GLY A 134 7.57 -20.01 39.08
C GLY A 134 7.77 -21.37 39.75
N SER A 135 7.63 -22.48 39.02
CA SER A 135 7.88 -23.83 39.55
C SER A 135 9.33 -24.06 39.96
N GLY A 136 10.31 -23.44 39.30
CA GLY A 136 11.74 -23.62 39.64
C GLY A 136 12.21 -22.91 40.92
N LYS A 137 11.42 -21.99 41.49
CA LYS A 137 11.78 -21.28 42.75
C LYS A 137 11.19 -21.90 44.01
N ASP A 138 10.32 -22.90 43.87
CA ASP A 138 9.69 -23.62 44.99
C ASP A 138 10.33 -25.01 45.27
N PHE A 139 11.38 -25.41 44.52
CA PHE A 139 12.11 -26.69 44.69
C PHE A 139 13.59 -26.53 45.13
N SER A 140 13.96 -25.45 45.81
CA SER A 140 15.28 -25.29 46.45
C SER A 140 15.18 -24.82 47.89
#